data_AF-C0BA64-F1
#
_entry.id   AF-C0BA64-F1
#
_cell.length_a   1.000
_cell.length_b   1.000
_cell.length_c   1.000
_cell.angle_alpha   90.00
_cell.angle_beta   90.00
_cell.angle_gamma   90.00
#
_symmetry.space_group_name_H-M   'P 1'
#
loop_
_entity.id
_entity.type
_entity.pdbx_description
1 polymer ?
#
loop_
_entity_poly.entity_id
_entity_poly.type
_entity_poly.pdbx_seq_one_letter_code
_entity_poly.pdbx_strand_id
1 'polypeptide(L)'
;MDELVNEIYDELSTELGISDETDLSMLLVKVKNAYREIKKLRNYPDSYTDDMVDKDMEKYFPNIRNLAMYDYNQIGAEGELSHSDNTGSRAWANRNTCLEGVVAICTLI
;
A
#
# COMPACT_ATOMS: atom_id res chain seq x y z
N MET A 1 -12.39 -4.82 -6.53
CA MET A 1 -10.99 -5.04 -6.07
C MET A 1 -9.99 -4.91 -7.21
N ASP A 2 -10.14 -5.67 -8.30
CA ASP A 2 -9.09 -5.76 -9.33
C ASP A 2 -8.86 -4.44 -10.08
N GLU A 3 -9.91 -3.63 -10.30
CA GLU A 3 -9.79 -2.35 -10.98
C GLU A 3 -8.86 -1.37 -10.25
N LEU A 4 -9.13 -1.11 -8.96
CA LEU A 4 -8.30 -0.23 -8.13
C LEU A 4 -6.85 -0.73 -8.00
N VAL A 5 -6.67 -2.04 -7.83
CA VAL A 5 -5.33 -2.64 -7.73
C VAL A 5 -4.56 -2.49 -9.04
N ASN A 6 -5.22 -2.71 -10.18
CA ASN A 6 -4.60 -2.58 -11.50
C ASN A 6 -4.27 -1.11 -11.81
N GLU A 7 -5.16 -0.18 -11.50
CA GLU A 7 -4.91 1.26 -11.68
C GLU A 7 -3.66 1.71 -10.90
N ILE A 8 -3.57 1.37 -9.62
CA ILE A 8 -2.39 1.71 -8.80
C ILE A 8 -1.13 1.04 -9.33
N TYR A 9 -1.22 -0.22 -9.76
CA TYR A 9 -0.10 -0.95 -10.34
C TYR A 9 0.41 -0.31 -11.65
N ASP A 10 -0.50 0.09 -12.54
CA ASP A 10 -0.17 0.72 -13.82
C ASP A 10 0.46 2.11 -13.61
N GLU A 11 -0.10 2.91 -12.69
CA GLU A 11 0.48 4.20 -12.33
C GLU A 11 1.89 4.06 -11.73
N LEU A 12 2.06 3.17 -10.74
CA LEU A 12 3.35 2.99 -10.06
C LEU A 12 4.40 2.35 -10.97
N SER A 13 4.02 1.40 -11.83
CA SER A 13 4.97 0.80 -12.79
C SER A 13 5.49 1.85 -13.77
N THR A 14 4.61 2.75 -14.23
CA THR A 14 4.97 3.87 -15.09
C THR A 14 5.85 4.89 -14.36
N GLU A 15 5.45 5.31 -13.17
CA GLU A 15 6.18 6.34 -12.38
C GLU A 15 7.57 5.88 -11.96
N LEU A 16 7.71 4.61 -11.56
CA LEU A 16 8.99 4.02 -11.17
C LEU A 16 9.84 3.60 -12.37
N GLY A 17 9.28 3.65 -13.58
CA GLY A 17 9.98 3.29 -14.82
C GLY A 17 10.39 1.82 -14.88
N ILE A 18 9.60 0.93 -14.29
CA ILE A 18 9.93 -0.49 -14.17
C ILE A 18 9.60 -1.19 -15.49
N SER A 19 10.60 -1.82 -16.10
CA SER A 19 10.43 -2.63 -17.31
C SER A 19 10.74 -4.11 -17.11
N ASP A 20 11.36 -4.48 -15.98
CA ASP A 20 11.70 -5.87 -15.67
C ASP A 20 10.48 -6.63 -15.13
N GLU A 21 10.21 -7.83 -15.66
CA GLU A 21 9.05 -8.63 -15.26
C GLU A 21 9.09 -9.06 -13.80
N THR A 22 10.28 -9.30 -13.24
CA THR A 22 10.46 -9.68 -11.84
C THR A 22 10.07 -8.51 -10.95
N ASP A 23 10.59 -7.32 -11.26
CA ASP A 23 10.29 -6.10 -10.50
C ASP A 23 8.81 -5.70 -10.60
N LEU A 24 8.19 -5.86 -11.77
CA LEU A 24 6.75 -5.70 -11.96
C LEU A 24 5.96 -6.69 -11.10
N SER A 25 6.37 -7.96 -11.06
CA SER A 25 5.71 -8.96 -10.22
C SER A 25 5.80 -8.62 -8.73
N MET A 26 6.94 -8.09 -8.28
CA MET A 26 7.15 -7.63 -6.90
C MET A 26 6.27 -6.43 -6.60
N LEU A 27 6.22 -5.44 -7.50
CA LEU A 27 5.35 -4.27 -7.35
C LEU A 27 3.89 -4.70 -7.19
N LEU A 28 3.39 -5.59 -8.04
CA LEU A 28 2.01 -6.09 -7.96
C LEU A 28 1.72 -6.76 -6.61
N VAL A 29 2.67 -7.52 -6.06
CA VAL A 29 2.54 -8.11 -4.72
C VAL A 29 2.44 -7.03 -3.65
N LYS A 30 3.25 -5.97 -3.73
CA LYS A 30 3.20 -4.85 -2.77
C LYS A 30 1.86 -4.10 -2.85
N VAL A 31 1.33 -3.83 -4.04
CA VAL A 31 0.01 -3.20 -4.22
C VAL A 31 -1.10 -4.06 -3.61
N LYS A 32 -1.11 -5.37 -3.89
CA LYS A 32 -2.10 -6.30 -3.32
C LYS A 32 -2.03 -6.36 -1.79
N ASN A 33 -0.82 -6.32 -1.22
CA ASN A 33 -0.65 -6.33 0.22
C ASN A 33 -1.12 -5.02 0.87
N ALA A 34 -0.79 -3.87 0.28
CA ALA A 34 -1.27 -2.58 0.72
C ALA A 34 -2.82 -2.52 0.74
N TYR A 35 -3.48 -2.97 -0.34
CA TYR A 35 -4.95 -3.05 -0.39
C TYR A 35 -5.52 -3.90 0.74
N ARG A 36 -4.94 -5.09 0.99
CA ARG A 36 -5.39 -5.99 2.06
C ARG A 36 -5.20 -5.40 3.45
N GLU A 37 -4.11 -4.68 3.67
CA GLU A 37 -3.83 -4.02 4.95
C GLU A 37 -4.84 -2.92 5.24
N ILE A 38 -5.12 -2.04 4.28
CA ILE A 38 -6.16 -1.02 4.41
C ILE A 38 -7.53 -1.66 4.63
N LYS A 39 -7.89 -2.69 3.85
CA LYS A 39 -9.16 -3.42 4.03
C LYS A 39 -9.30 -4.01 5.43
N LYS A 40 -8.21 -4.57 5.98
CA LYS A 40 -8.16 -5.11 7.33
C LYS A 40 -8.32 -4.01 8.39
N LEU A 41 -7.64 -2.87 8.23
CA LEU A 41 -7.75 -1.73 9.17
C LEU A 41 -9.14 -1.11 9.19
N ARG A 42 -9.84 -1.08 8.04
CA ARG A 42 -11.22 -0.62 7.96
C ARG A 42 -12.19 -1.51 8.72
N ASN A 43 -11.85 -2.78 8.95
CA ASN A 43 -12.62 -3.73 9.77
C ASN A 43 -14.11 -3.78 9.36
N TYR A 44 -14.35 -4.05 8.07
CA TYR A 44 -15.70 -4.07 7.50
C TYR A 44 -16.59 -5.12 8.20
N PRO A 45 -17.81 -4.73 8.64
CA PRO A 45 -18.79 -5.67 9.18
C PRO A 45 -19.27 -6.66 8.11
N ASP A 46 -19.70 -7.85 8.53
CA ASP A 46 -20.25 -8.90 7.65
C ASP A 46 -21.49 -8.45 6.86
N SER A 47 -22.16 -7.36 7.28
CA SER A 47 -23.29 -6.77 6.58
C SER A 47 -22.92 -5.98 5.31
N TYR A 48 -21.63 -5.69 5.10
CA TYR A 48 -21.18 -4.95 3.91
C TYR A 48 -21.08 -5.90 2.71
N THR A 49 -21.62 -5.44 1.57
CA THR A 49 -21.42 -6.15 0.30
C THR A 49 -20.05 -5.83 -0.30
N ASP A 50 -19.57 -6.69 -1.19
CA ASP A 50 -18.30 -6.45 -1.89
C ASP A 50 -18.29 -5.10 -2.64
N ASP A 51 -19.40 -4.72 -3.29
CA ASP A 51 -19.54 -3.41 -3.95
C ASP A 51 -19.40 -2.23 -2.98
N MET A 52 -19.95 -2.35 -1.77
CA MET A 52 -19.83 -1.31 -0.73
C MET A 52 -18.39 -1.20 -0.23
N VAL A 53 -17.72 -2.34 -0.06
CA VAL A 53 -16.31 -2.38 0.31
C VAL A 53 -15.46 -1.75 -0.78
N ASP A 54 -15.64 -2.15 -2.03
CA ASP A 54 -14.84 -1.66 -3.16
C ASP A 54 -14.98 -0.14 -3.33
N LYS A 55 -16.21 0.37 -3.32
CA LYS A 55 -16.48 1.82 -3.41
C LYS A 55 -15.89 2.62 -2.25
N ASP A 56 -15.83 2.02 -1.06
CA ASP A 56 -15.23 2.66 0.09
C ASP A 56 -13.69 2.61 0.04
N MET A 57 -13.12 1.51 -0.47
CA MET A 57 -11.69 1.33 -0.68
C MET A 57 -11.11 2.31 -1.72
N GLU A 58 -11.88 2.72 -2.73
CA GLU A 58 -11.49 3.77 -3.69
C GLU A 58 -11.08 5.08 -3.00
N LYS A 59 -11.72 5.44 -1.88
CA LYS A 59 -11.38 6.64 -1.11
C LYS A 59 -9.97 6.58 -0.50
N TYR A 60 -9.44 5.38 -0.36
CA TYR A 60 -8.11 5.10 0.19
C TYR A 60 -7.08 4.83 -0.91
N PHE A 61 -7.39 5.13 -2.17
CA PHE A 61 -6.41 5.15 -3.26
C PHE A 61 -5.06 5.75 -2.85
N PRO A 62 -4.98 6.99 -2.29
CA PRO A 62 -3.69 7.58 -1.94
C PRO A 62 -2.95 6.80 -0.84
N ASN A 63 -3.67 6.26 0.14
CA ASN A 63 -3.07 5.46 1.21
C ASN A 63 -2.49 4.14 0.66
N ILE A 64 -3.28 3.43 -0.17
CA ILE A 64 -2.87 2.15 -0.77
C ILE A 64 -1.66 2.37 -1.69
N ARG A 65 -1.72 3.38 -2.55
CA ARG A 65 -0.64 3.74 -3.47
C ARG A 65 0.65 4.10 -2.72
N ASN A 66 0.57 4.98 -1.73
CA ASN A 66 1.74 5.42 -0.97
C ASN A 66 2.35 4.29 -0.15
N LEU A 67 1.52 3.44 0.45
CA LEU A 67 1.97 2.27 1.20
C LEU A 67 2.67 1.27 0.28
N ALA A 68 2.10 0.98 -0.89
CA ALA A 68 2.70 0.08 -1.87
C ALA A 68 4.05 0.62 -2.37
N MET A 69 4.13 1.91 -2.70
CA MET A 69 5.37 2.58 -3.10
C MET A 69 6.43 2.53 -1.99
N TYR A 70 6.04 2.81 -0.74
CA TYR A 70 6.93 2.72 0.41
C TYR A 70 7.48 1.30 0.57
N ASP A 71 6.59 0.29 0.61
CA ASP A 71 6.98 -1.11 0.84
C ASP A 71 7.77 -1.72 -0.33
N TYR A 72 7.59 -1.21 -1.55
CA TYR A 72 8.41 -1.56 -2.70
C TYR A 72 9.82 -0.99 -2.57
N ASN A 73 9.95 0.28 -2.19
CA ASN A 73 11.25 0.93 -2.00
C ASN A 73 12.08 0.36 -0.83
N GLN A 74 11.46 -0.39 0.07
CA GLN A 74 12.12 -1.07 1.19
C GLN A 74 12.56 -2.51 0.87
N ILE A 75 12.31 -3.00 -0.36
CA ILE A 75 12.81 -4.31 -0.78
C ILE A 75 14.35 -4.32 -0.68
N GLY A 76 14.89 -5.33 0.00
CA GLY A 76 16.32 -5.44 0.27
C GLY A 76 16.79 -4.80 1.59
N ALA A 77 15.93 -4.07 2.30
CA ALA A 77 16.18 -3.49 3.63
C ALA A 77 15.16 -3.98 4.68
N GLU A 78 14.64 -5.19 4.49
CA GLU A 78 13.54 -5.74 5.29
C GLU A 78 13.96 -5.94 6.76
N GLY A 79 13.27 -5.25 7.69
CA GLY A 79 13.53 -5.38 9.12
C GLY A 79 14.79 -4.64 9.62
N GLU A 80 15.37 -3.77 8.80
CA GLU A 80 16.53 -2.97 9.20
C GLU A 80 16.13 -1.86 10.20
N LEU A 81 16.76 -1.86 11.37
CA LEU A 81 16.47 -0.89 12.45
C LEU A 81 17.44 0.29 12.50
N SER A 82 18.63 0.14 11.91
CA SER A 82 19.60 1.23 11.73
C SER A 82 20.63 0.86 10.68
N HIS A 83 20.82 1.74 9.69
CA HIS A 83 21.91 1.69 8.71
C HIS A 83 22.74 2.97 8.82
N SER A 84 24.06 2.87 8.79
CA SER A 84 24.98 4.00 8.91
C SER A 84 26.07 3.90 7.84
N ASP A 85 25.85 4.58 6.72
CA ASP A 85 26.87 4.76 5.68
C ASP A 85 27.39 6.20 5.66
N ASN A 86 28.72 6.34 5.66
CA ASN A 86 29.44 7.62 5.78
C ASN A 86 29.48 8.45 4.48
N THR A 87 28.57 8.19 3.53
CA THR A 87 28.62 8.74 2.16
C THR A 87 27.37 9.55 1.79
N GLY A 88 26.33 9.55 2.64
CA GLY A 88 25.15 10.41 2.50
C GLY A 88 23.92 9.84 3.24
N SER A 89 23.27 10.66 4.08
CA SER A 89 22.13 10.23 4.88
C SER A 89 20.82 10.31 4.09
N ARG A 90 20.14 9.17 3.87
CA ARG A 90 18.74 9.12 3.44
C ARG A 90 17.89 8.75 4.65
N ALA A 91 16.99 9.65 5.06
CA ALA A 91 16.02 9.40 6.12
C ALA A 91 14.66 9.09 5.49
N TRP A 92 14.09 7.94 5.82
CA TRP A 92 12.75 7.56 5.37
C TRP A 92 11.68 8.13 6.31
N ALA A 93 10.55 8.55 5.75
CA ALA A 93 9.37 8.88 6.56
C ALA A 93 8.87 7.62 7.27
N ASN A 94 8.20 7.77 8.41
CA ASN A 94 7.63 6.63 9.13
C ASN A 94 6.55 5.96 8.25
N ARG A 95 6.63 4.64 8.03
CA ARG A 95 5.64 3.86 7.25
C ARG A 95 4.18 4.17 7.66
N ASN A 96 3.94 4.43 8.95
CA ASN A 96 2.60 4.71 9.46
C ASN A 96 1.97 6.01 8.92
N THR A 97 2.76 6.94 8.36
CA THR A 97 2.20 8.13 7.70
C THR A 97 1.35 7.76 6.49
N CYS A 98 1.65 6.63 5.82
CA CYS A 98 0.84 6.11 4.73
C CYS A 98 -0.54 5.60 5.21
N LEU A 99 -0.71 5.36 6.51
CA LEU A 99 -1.94 4.85 7.12
C LEU A 99 -2.78 5.96 7.78
N GLU A 100 -2.31 7.20 7.76
CA GLU A 100 -3.04 8.33 8.35
C GLU A 100 -4.41 8.52 7.66
N GLY A 101 -5.46 8.73 8.47
CA GLY A 101 -6.84 8.88 7.99
C GLY A 101 -7.59 7.57 7.74
N VAL A 102 -6.92 6.41 7.85
CA VAL A 102 -7.57 5.10 7.79
C VAL A 102 -8.20 4.79 9.15
N VAL A 103 -9.53 4.73 9.21
CA VAL A 103 -10.28 4.55 10.46
C VAL A 103 -11.15 3.30 10.42
N ALA A 104 -11.16 2.53 11.50
CA ALA A 104 -12.00 1.34 11.60
C ALA A 104 -13.50 1.71 11.61
N ILE A 105 -14.33 0.87 11.00
CA ILE A 105 -15.77 0.93 11.15
C ILE A 105 -16.14 0.24 12.45
N CYS A 106 -16.66 1.01 13.41
CA CYS A 106 -17.21 0.47 14.65
C CYS A 106 -18.72 0.29 14.48
N THR A 107 -19.17 -0.95 14.41
CA THR A 107 -20.60 -1.26 14.52
C THR A 107 -20.97 -1.41 15.98
N LEU A 108 -21.99 -0.68 16.44
CA LEU A 108 -22.62 -0.95 17.74
C LEU A 108 -23.38 -2.27 17.60
N ILE A 109 -22.88 -3.31 18.27
CA ILE A 109 -23.55 -4.61 18.44
C ILE A 109 -24.60 -4.46 19.55
#